data_AF-A0A0C1Y3I9-F1
#
_entry.id   AF-A0A0C1Y3I9-F1
#
_cell.length_a   1.000
_cell.length_b   1.000
_cell.length_c   1.000
_cell.angle_alpha   90.00
_cell.angle_beta   90.00
_cell.angle_gamma   90.00
#
_symmetry.space_group_name_H-M   'P 1'
#
loop_
_entity.id
_entity.type
_entity.pdbx_description
1 polymer ?
#
loop_
_entity_poly.entity_id
_entity_poly.type
_entity_poly.pdbx_seq_one_letter_code
_entity_poly.pdbx_strand_id
1 'polypeptide(L)' 'MTISPDMSWPRRPMAIAPEYLEAYAEADAQTGQPNPRFKQSKIYTHRYLAVRTRLIDFEALTDTELDLMIF' A
#
# COMPACT_ATOMS: atom_id res chain seq x y z
N MET A 1 -1.10 -23.04 42.86
CA MET A 1 -0.22 -22.18 42.02
C MET A 1 -0.80 -22.17 40.63
N THR A 2 -1.42 -21.06 40.24
CA THR A 2 -2.12 -20.92 38.95
C THR A 2 -1.10 -20.38 37.95
N ILE A 3 -0.70 -21.21 36.99
CA ILE A 3 0.21 -20.83 35.92
C ILE A 3 -0.63 -20.09 34.87
N SER A 4 -0.52 -18.75 34.84
CA SER A 4 -1.03 -17.96 33.73
C SER A 4 -0.16 -18.22 32.50
N PRO A 5 -0.72 -18.57 31.33
CA PRO A 5 0.07 -18.60 30.11
C PRO A 5 0.33 -17.16 29.70
N ASP A 6 1.58 -16.72 29.82
CA ASP A 6 2.05 -15.48 29.25
C ASP A 6 1.92 -15.56 27.72
N MET A 7 0.80 -15.06 27.20
CA MET A 7 0.54 -14.90 25.76
C MET A 7 1.31 -13.69 25.22
N SER A 8 2.62 -13.64 25.41
CA SER A 8 3.51 -12.75 24.66
C SER A 8 3.78 -13.37 23.28
N TRP A 9 2.75 -13.39 22.43
CA TRP A 9 2.98 -13.65 21.01
C TRP A 9 3.94 -12.58 20.50
N PRO A 10 5.07 -12.93 19.87
CA PRO A 10 5.87 -11.93 19.19
C PRO A 10 4.98 -11.34 18.10
N ARG A 11 4.65 -10.05 18.22
CA ARG A 11 4.03 -9.27 17.13
C ARG A 11 5.05 -9.16 16.01
N ARG A 12 5.30 -10.25 15.29
CA ARG A 12 5.95 -10.18 14.00
C ARG A 12 5.10 -9.23 13.17
N PRO A 13 5.66 -8.20 12.53
CA PRO A 13 4.91 -7.46 11.53
C PRO A 13 4.46 -8.52 10.52
N MET A 14 3.16 -8.80 10.47
CA MET A 14 2.61 -9.70 9.46
C MET A 14 3.01 -9.09 8.13
N ALA A 15 3.99 -9.70 7.46
CA ALA A 15 4.33 -9.34 6.11
C ALA A 15 3.08 -9.58 5.29
N ILE A 16 2.44 -8.48 4.85
CA ILE A 16 1.26 -8.55 4.00
C ILE A 16 1.72 -9.23 2.71
N ALA A 17 1.01 -10.28 2.31
CA ALA A 17 1.39 -10.99 1.09
C ALA A 17 1.28 -10.04 -0.11
N PRO A 18 2.19 -10.15 -1.10
CA PRO A 18 2.27 -9.23 -2.25
C PRO A 18 0.94 -9.01 -2.98
N GLU A 19 0.17 -10.08 -3.14
CA GLU A 19 -1.15 -10.07 -3.79
C GLU A 19 -2.16 -9.12 -3.13
N TYR A 20 -2.14 -9.01 -1.80
CA TYR A 20 -3.02 -8.06 -1.10
C TYR A 20 -2.57 -6.62 -1.32
N LEU A 21 -1.26 -6.37 -1.40
CA LEU A 21 -0.73 -5.03 -1.68
C LEU A 21 -1.12 -4.55 -3.08
N GLU A 22 -1.13 -5.44 -4.06
CA GLU A 22 -1.62 -5.14 -5.41
C GLU A 22 -3.12 -4.84 -5.40
N ALA A 23 -3.93 -5.66 -4.73
CA ALA A 23 -5.38 -5.42 -4.62
C ALA A 23 -5.71 -4.09 -3.92
N TYR A 24 -4.99 -3.75 -2.84
CA TYR A 24 -5.13 -2.45 -2.18
C TYR A 24 -4.75 -1.31 -3.13
N ALA A 25 -3.63 -1.44 -3.85
CA ALA A 25 -3.17 -0.41 -4.79
C ALA A 25 -4.17 -0.15 -5.91
N GLU A 26 -4.81 -1.20 -6.45
CA GLU A 26 -5.84 -1.05 -7.48
C GLU A 26 -7.09 -0.35 -6.96
N ALA A 27 -7.59 -0.76 -5.78
CA ALA A 27 -8.77 -0.15 -5.17
C ALA A 27 -8.53 1.33 -4.82
N ASP A 28 -7.38 1.65 -4.25
CA ASP A 28 -6.98 3.01 -3.90
C ASP A 28 -6.78 3.85 -5.17
N ALA A 29 -6.22 3.29 -6.25
CA ALA A 29 -6.03 3.98 -7.52
C ALA A 29 -7.37 4.35 -8.19
N GLN A 30 -8.38 3.48 -8.09
CA GLN A 30 -9.71 3.79 -8.60
C GLN A 30 -10.36 4.97 -7.87
N THR A 31 -10.10 5.12 -6.57
CA THR A 31 -10.62 6.24 -5.75
C THR A 31 -9.72 7.48 -5.80
N GLY A 32 -8.49 7.34 -6.29
CA GLY A 32 -7.49 8.41 -6.33
C GLY A 32 -6.94 8.78 -4.96
N GLN A 33 -7.07 7.89 -3.96
CA GLN A 33 -6.63 8.14 -2.59
C GLN A 33 -5.55 7.14 -2.19
N PRO A 34 -4.27 7.47 -2.35
CA PRO A 34 -3.19 6.55 -2.01
C PRO A 34 -3.09 6.36 -0.49
N ASN A 35 -2.76 5.14 -0.09
CA ASN A 35 -2.65 4.77 1.31
C ASN A 35 -1.22 5.04 1.83
N PRO A 36 -1.03 6.01 2.75
CA PRO A 36 0.29 6.39 3.23
C PRO A 36 1.01 5.27 3.98
N ARG A 37 0.29 4.26 4.50
CA ARG A 37 0.91 3.10 5.16
C ARG A 37 1.77 2.27 4.22
N PHE A 38 1.50 2.32 2.91
CA PHE A 38 2.19 1.52 1.91
C PHE A 38 3.10 2.35 1.00
N LYS A 39 3.33 3.63 1.30
CA LYS A 39 4.21 4.51 0.50
C LYS A 39 5.62 3.93 0.30
N GLN A 40 6.15 3.24 1.31
CA GLN A 40 7.48 2.59 1.24
C GLN A 40 7.48 1.24 0.50
N SER A 41 6.30 0.69 0.17
CA SER A 41 6.17 -0.58 -0.53
C SER A 41 6.25 -0.37 -2.03
N LYS A 42 7.35 -0.82 -2.64
CA LYS A 42 7.55 -0.73 -4.10
C LYS A 42 6.42 -1.40 -4.89
N ILE A 43 5.90 -2.53 -4.41
CA ILE A 43 4.83 -3.29 -5.08
C ILE A 43 3.55 -2.46 -5.14
N TYR A 44 3.14 -1.91 -3.98
CA TYR A 44 1.96 -1.06 -3.88
C TYR A 44 2.12 0.17 -4.78
N THR A 45 3.22 0.90 -4.63
CA THR A 45 3.40 2.18 -5.32
C THR A 45 3.50 2.02 -6.83
N HIS A 46 4.23 1.01 -7.32
CA HIS A 46 4.26 0.71 -8.76
C HIS A 46 2.87 0.38 -9.31
N ARG A 47 2.11 -0.47 -8.62
CA ARG A 47 0.78 -0.89 -9.10
C ARG A 47 -0.20 0.27 -9.09
N TYR A 48 -0.22 1.07 -8.02
CA TYR A 48 -1.07 2.24 -7.88
C TYR A 48 -0.85 3.23 -9.03
N LEU A 49 0.41 3.62 -9.26
CA LEU A 49 0.76 4.56 -10.34
C LEU A 49 0.44 3.99 -11.73
N ALA A 50 0.70 2.71 -11.98
CA ALA A 50 0.39 2.07 -13.25
C ALA A 50 -1.12 2.04 -13.55
N VAL A 51 -1.97 1.91 -12.52
CA VAL A 51 -3.43 1.96 -12.70
C VAL A 51 -3.88 3.40 -12.87
N ARG A 52 -3.38 4.34 -12.06
CA ARG A 52 -3.72 5.76 -12.16
C ARG A 52 -3.38 6.37 -13.52
N THR A 53 -2.17 6.12 -14.02
CA THR A 53 -1.72 6.57 -15.35
C THR A 53 -2.53 5.98 -16.51
N ARG A 54 -3.22 4.84 -16.30
CA ARG A 54 -4.17 4.29 -17.28
C ARG A 54 -5.56 4.89 -17.15
N LEU A 55 -5.99 5.25 -15.94
CA LEU A 55 -7.32 5.82 -15.67
C LEU A 55 -7.38 7.32 -16.01
N ILE A 56 -6.28 8.02 -15.79
CA ILE A 56 -6.12 9.44 -16.06
C ILE A 56 -5.04 9.52 -17.12
N ASP A 57 -5.44 9.82 -18.36
CA ASP A 57 -4.50 10.10 -19.44
C ASP A 57 -3.36 10.99 -18.91
N PHE A 58 -2.13 10.66 -19.30
CA PHE A 58 -0.84 11.01 -18.67
C PHE A 58 -0.63 12.50 -18.27
N GLU A 59 -1.47 13.43 -18.71
CA GLU A 59 -1.37 14.87 -18.49
C GLU A 59 -1.80 15.37 -17.09
N ALA A 60 -2.50 14.56 -16.29
CA ALA A 60 -3.13 15.07 -15.04
C ALA A 60 -2.81 14.26 -13.76
N LEU A 61 -1.58 13.77 -13.61
CA LEU A 61 -1.13 13.24 -12.32
C LEU A 61 -1.16 14.35 -11.26
N THR A 62 -1.75 14.03 -10.10
CA THR A 62 -1.84 14.95 -8.97
C THR A 62 -0.53 15.01 -8.18
N ASP A 63 -0.32 16.08 -7.42
CA ASP A 63 0.87 16.25 -6.56
C ASP A 63 1.10 15.06 -5.61
N THR A 64 0.02 14.43 -5.12
CA THR A 64 0.11 13.25 -4.25
C THR A 64 0.63 12.02 -4.98
N GLU A 65 0.36 11.90 -6.28
CA GLU A 65 0.85 10.80 -7.12
C GLU A 65 2.31 11.05 -7.51
N LEU A 66 2.69 12.30 -7.72
CA LEU A 66 4.09 12.69 -7.91
C LEU A 66 4.93 12.41 -6.66
N ASP A 67 4.40 12.67 -5.47
CA ASP A 67 5.04 12.35 -4.18
C ASP A 67 5.24 10.83 -3.95
N LEU A 68 4.51 9.99 -4.68
CA LEU A 68 4.74 8.54 -4.72
C LEU A 68 5.85 8.13 -5.70
N MET A 69 6.16 8.95 -6.70
CA MET A 69 7.25 8.68 -7.65
C MET A 69 8.63 9.03 -7.10
N ILE A 70 8.69 9.95 -6.14
CA ILE A 70 9.94 10.40 -5.52
C ILE A 70 10.30 9.40 -4.41
N PHE A 71 11.16 8.44 -4.76
CA PHE A 71 11.80 7.48 -3.86
C PHE A 71 13.27 7.81 -3.64
#